data_AF-A0A838HRQ5-F1
#
_entry.id   AF-A0A838HRQ5-F1
#
_cell.length_a   1.000
_cell.length_b   1.000
_cell.length_c   1.000
_cell.angle_alpha   90.00
_cell.angle_beta   90.00
_cell.angle_gamma   90.00
#
_symmetry.space_group_name_H-M   'P 1'
#
loop_
_entity.id
_entity.type
_entity.pdbx_description
1 polymer ?
#
loop_
_entity_poly.entity_id
_entity_poly.type
_entity_poly.pdbx_seq_one_letter_code
_entity_poly.pdbx_strand_id
1 'polypeptide(L)'
;YPEMVAGHGRICTELMRYTEGRIFAKVGAEGVYCVGVPGAELGIALKIEDGSARAVAPAILGVLRGLDLISEDDFGALHAHAYPDLLNSCGHPVGQLRPRITMRAADA
;
A
#
# COMPACT_ATOMS: atom_id res chain seq x y z
N TYR A 1 13.73 -12.23 2.51
CA TYR A 1 13.77 -11.64 3.87
C TYR A 1 13.02 -10.31 3.95
N PRO A 2 11.67 -10.28 3.78
CA PRO A 2 10.87 -9.04 3.92
C PRO A 2 10.98 -8.33 5.28
N GLU A 3 11.23 -9.09 6.35
CA GLU A 3 11.39 -8.58 7.71
C GLU A 3 12.62 -7.67 7.87
N MET A 4 13.65 -7.83 7.04
CA MET A 4 14.82 -6.95 7.04
C MET A 4 14.51 -5.56 6.45
N VAL A 5 13.37 -5.40 5.76
CA VAL A 5 12.97 -4.14 5.10
C VAL A 5 12.21 -3.23 6.05
N ALA A 6 11.29 -3.80 6.84
CA ALA A 6 10.45 -3.04 7.76
C ALA A 6 10.03 -3.82 9.02
N GLY A 7 10.67 -4.91 9.42
CA GLY A 7 10.26 -5.67 10.61
C GLY A 7 8.95 -6.45 10.37
N HIS A 8 8.00 -6.42 11.30
CA HIS A 8 6.77 -7.23 11.25
C HIS A 8 5.51 -6.35 11.25
N GLY A 9 4.44 -6.79 10.57
CA GLY A 9 3.14 -6.13 10.59
C GLY A 9 3.10 -4.75 9.93
N ARG A 10 4.19 -4.35 9.25
CA ARG A 10 4.25 -3.12 8.46
C ARG A 10 3.98 -3.44 7.00
N ILE A 11 3.27 -2.54 6.32
CA ILE A 11 2.82 -2.72 4.94
C ILE A 11 3.91 -3.17 3.96
N CYS A 12 5.17 -2.68 4.09
CA CYS A 12 6.26 -3.11 3.20
C CYS A 12 6.54 -4.61 3.34
N THR A 13 6.64 -5.08 4.58
CA THR A 13 6.91 -6.48 4.89
C THR A 13 5.73 -7.35 4.49
N GLU A 14 4.52 -6.96 4.86
CA GLU A 14 3.31 -7.76 4.57
C GLU A 14 3.06 -7.84 3.06
N LEU A 15 3.19 -6.74 2.32
CA LEU A 15 3.05 -6.75 0.86
C LEU A 15 4.07 -7.69 0.20
N MET A 16 5.34 -7.60 0.59
CA MET A 16 6.40 -8.46 0.05
C MET A 16 6.21 -9.94 0.43
N ARG A 17 5.60 -10.22 1.59
CA ARG A 17 5.28 -11.59 2.04
C ARG A 17 4.15 -12.19 1.22
N TYR A 18 3.00 -11.50 1.15
CA TYR A 18 1.82 -12.03 0.47
C TYR A 18 2.03 -12.13 -1.05
N THR A 19 2.76 -11.19 -1.64
CA THR A 19 3.10 -11.27 -3.08
C THR A 19 4.24 -12.26 -3.38
N GLU A 20 4.74 -13.00 -2.38
CA GLU A 20 5.83 -13.97 -2.52
C GLU A 20 7.09 -13.38 -3.17
N GLY A 21 7.37 -12.09 -2.91
CA GLY A 21 8.51 -11.38 -3.47
C GLY A 21 8.36 -10.94 -4.93
N ARG A 22 7.21 -11.16 -5.58
CA ARG A 22 6.91 -10.59 -6.92
C ARG A 22 6.97 -9.06 -6.92
N ILE A 23 6.66 -8.46 -5.77
CA ILE A 23 6.71 -7.03 -5.54
C ILE A 23 7.70 -6.73 -4.41
N PHE A 24 8.53 -5.71 -4.59
CA PHE A 24 9.30 -5.12 -3.50
C PHE A 24 8.87 -3.68 -3.26
N ALA A 25 8.82 -3.27 -1.99
CA ALA A 25 8.31 -1.96 -1.65
C ALA A 25 9.00 -1.38 -0.42
N LYS A 26 9.05 -0.05 -0.36
CA LYS A 26 9.63 0.65 0.78
C LYS A 26 8.91 1.96 1.06
N VAL A 27 8.55 2.12 2.33
CA VAL A 27 8.07 3.38 2.88
C VAL A 27 9.22 4.38 3.00
N GLY A 28 8.97 5.59 2.55
CA GLY A 28 9.81 6.78 2.73
C GLY A 28 9.22 7.74 3.77
N ALA A 29 9.94 8.82 4.05
CA ALA A 29 9.45 9.87 4.94
C ALA A 29 8.29 10.66 4.29
N GLU A 30 7.48 11.31 5.13
CA GLU A 30 6.46 12.28 4.69
C GLU A 30 5.50 11.74 3.62
N GLY A 31 4.92 10.57 3.86
CA GLY A 31 3.91 9.99 2.98
C GLY A 31 4.45 9.49 1.63
N VAL A 32 5.76 9.33 1.47
CA VAL A 32 6.36 8.71 0.29
C VAL A 32 6.30 7.19 0.39
N TYR A 33 5.98 6.53 -0.71
CA TYR A 33 6.03 5.08 -0.83
C TYR A 33 6.41 4.67 -2.25
N CYS A 34 7.38 3.77 -2.37
CA CYS A 34 7.85 3.28 -3.66
C CYS A 34 7.65 1.77 -3.77
N VAL A 35 7.30 1.33 -4.96
CA VAL A 35 7.10 -0.07 -5.33
C VAL A 35 7.84 -0.37 -6.62
N GLY A 36 8.50 -1.52 -6.69
CA GLY A 36 8.99 -2.09 -7.93
C GLY A 36 8.32 -3.43 -8.21
N VAL A 37 7.94 -3.63 -9.48
CA VAL A 37 7.33 -4.87 -9.98
C VAL A 37 8.15 -5.37 -11.17
N PRO A 38 9.20 -6.19 -10.92
CA PRO A 38 10.10 -6.65 -11.98
C PRO A 38 9.38 -7.38 -13.11
N GLY A 39 8.37 -8.20 -12.81
CA GLY A 39 7.62 -8.95 -13.82
C GLY A 39 6.79 -8.10 -14.78
N ALA A 40 6.57 -6.82 -14.46
CA ALA A 40 5.86 -5.86 -15.29
C ALA A 40 6.76 -4.72 -15.79
N GLU A 41 8.07 -4.78 -15.53
CA GLU A 41 9.04 -3.70 -15.80
C GLU A 41 8.57 -2.32 -15.31
N LEU A 42 7.82 -2.31 -14.19
CA LEU A 42 7.13 -1.12 -13.69
C LEU A 42 7.68 -0.69 -12.33
N GLY A 43 7.90 0.61 -12.20
CA GLY A 43 8.12 1.30 -10.93
C GLY A 43 6.96 2.23 -10.60
N ILE A 44 6.53 2.25 -9.35
CA ILE A 44 5.46 3.14 -8.87
C ILE A 44 6.02 3.97 -7.71
N ALA A 45 5.84 5.29 -7.80
CA ALA A 45 6.10 6.22 -6.71
C ALA A 45 4.78 6.87 -6.30
N LEU A 46 4.49 6.84 -5.00
CA LEU A 46 3.34 7.47 -4.38
C LEU A 46 3.82 8.54 -3.41
N LYS A 47 3.19 9.71 -3.45
CA LYS A 47 3.32 10.77 -2.45
C LYS A 47 1.93 11.14 -1.96
N ILE A 48 1.72 11.07 -0.65
CA ILE A 48 0.58 11.72 -0.03
C ILE A 48 0.88 13.21 0.10
N GLU A 49 0.00 14.05 -0.45
CA GLU A 49 0.19 15.49 -0.54
C GLU A 49 0.38 16.16 0.82
N ASP A 50 -0.44 15.78 1.82
CA ASP A 50 -0.33 16.27 3.20
C ASP A 50 0.80 15.61 4.03
N GLY A 51 1.56 14.69 3.41
CA GLY A 51 2.64 13.95 4.05
C GLY A 51 2.19 12.88 5.05
N SER A 52 0.89 12.64 5.20
CA SER A 52 0.37 11.73 6.23
C SER A 52 0.60 10.27 5.90
N ALA A 53 1.16 9.51 6.85
CA ALA A 53 1.40 8.08 6.69
C ALA A 53 0.10 7.24 6.67
N ARG A 54 -0.99 7.73 7.27
CA ARG A 54 -2.25 6.97 7.41
C ARG A 54 -2.88 6.59 6.06
N ALA A 55 -2.67 7.42 5.03
CA ALA A 55 -3.24 7.22 3.71
C ALA A 55 -2.36 6.35 2.80
N VAL A 56 -1.10 6.10 3.17
CA VAL A 56 -0.11 5.41 2.33
C VAL A 56 -0.55 3.99 1.97
N ALA A 57 -0.87 3.17 2.96
CA ALA A 57 -1.21 1.77 2.73
C ALA A 57 -2.54 1.59 1.96
N PRO A 58 -3.64 2.30 2.32
CA PRO A 58 -4.86 2.28 1.52
C PRO A 58 -4.64 2.71 0.07
N ALA A 59 -3.91 3.80 -0.15
CA ALA A 59 -3.71 4.35 -1.47
C ALA A 59 -2.87 3.43 -2.36
N ILE A 60 -1.72 2.92 -1.87
CA ILE A 60 -0.88 2.05 -2.69
C ILE A 60 -1.57 0.72 -3.00
N LEU A 61 -2.27 0.10 -2.03
CA LEU A 61 -2.99 -1.15 -2.29
C LEU A 61 -4.14 -0.96 -3.28
N GLY A 62 -4.83 0.18 -3.22
CA GLY A 62 -5.84 0.54 -4.22
C GLY A 62 -5.24 0.71 -5.62
N VAL A 63 -4.06 1.33 -5.74
CA VAL A 63 -3.35 1.46 -7.02
C VAL A 63 -2.90 0.10 -7.55
N LEU A 64 -2.26 -0.73 -6.72
CA LEU A 64 -1.78 -2.05 -7.12
C LEU A 64 -2.93 -2.96 -7.58
N ARG A 65 -4.06 -2.95 -6.87
CA ARG A 65 -5.27 -3.67 -7.28
C ARG A 65 -5.85 -3.12 -8.59
N GLY A 66 -5.94 -1.80 -8.73
CA GLY A 66 -6.46 -1.17 -9.95
C GLY A 66 -5.60 -1.40 -11.19
N LEU A 67 -4.31 -1.70 -11.01
CA LEU A 67 -3.37 -2.06 -12.07
C LEU A 67 -3.22 -3.59 -12.26
N ASP A 68 -4.01 -4.39 -11.55
CA ASP A 68 -3.94 -5.86 -11.59
C ASP A 68 -2.55 -6.43 -11.25
N LEU A 69 -1.81 -5.76 -10.35
CA LEU A 69 -0.45 -6.16 -9.95
C LEU A 69 -0.44 -7.10 -8.73
N ILE A 70 -1.56 -7.17 -8.01
CA ILE A 70 -1.78 -8.08 -6.87
C ILE A 70 -3.10 -8.82 -7.10
N SER A 71 -3.15 -10.08 -6.69
CA SER A 71 -4.36 -10.89 -6.80
C SER A 71 -5.42 -10.46 -5.77
N GLU A 72 -6.66 -10.90 -5.94
CA GLU A 72 -7.71 -10.68 -4.95
C GLU A 72 -7.41 -11.40 -3.62
N ASP A 73 -6.68 -12.53 -3.66
CA ASP A 73 -6.22 -13.23 -2.46
C ASP A 73 -5.14 -12.42 -1.72
N ASP A 74 -4.15 -11.88 -2.44
CA ASP A 74 -3.14 -10.96 -1.88
C ASP A 74 -3.82 -9.74 -1.23
N PHE A 75 -4.79 -9.15 -1.94
CA PHE A 75 -5.53 -7.99 -1.46
C PHE A 75 -6.39 -8.31 -0.24
N GLY A 76 -7.04 -9.48 -0.23
CA GLY A 76 -7.80 -9.99 0.91
C GLY A 76 -6.93 -10.20 2.15
N ALA A 77 -5.73 -10.75 1.99
CA ALA A 77 -4.76 -10.89 3.08
C ALA A 77 -4.28 -9.53 3.63
N LEU A 78 -4.24 -8.51 2.78
CA LEU A 78 -3.84 -7.15 3.12
C LEU A 78 -5.01 -6.24 3.53
N HIS A 79 -6.20 -6.79 3.78
CA HIS A 79 -7.43 -6.03 4.03
C HIS A 79 -7.30 -4.99 5.15
N ALA A 80 -6.68 -5.34 6.27
CA ALA A 80 -6.50 -4.42 7.41
C ALA A 80 -5.63 -3.21 7.07
N HIS A 81 -4.74 -3.33 6.09
CA HIS A 81 -3.94 -2.23 5.58
C HIS A 81 -4.66 -1.44 4.48
N ALA A 82 -5.52 -2.10 3.70
CA ALA A 82 -6.33 -1.46 2.66
C ALA A 82 -7.46 -0.60 3.24
N TYR A 83 -8.05 -1.05 4.36
CA TYR A 83 -9.19 -0.42 5.01
C TYR A 83 -8.99 -0.28 6.54
N PRO A 84 -7.97 0.47 6.98
CA PRO A 84 -7.69 0.62 8.40
C PRO A 84 -8.79 1.41 9.10
N ASP A 85 -9.12 0.98 10.31
CA ASP A 85 -10.05 1.69 11.19
C ASP A 85 -9.43 3.00 11.69
N LEU A 86 -10.24 4.04 11.74
CA LEU A 86 -9.92 5.29 12.42
C LEU A 86 -10.27 5.14 13.89
N LEU A 87 -9.29 5.31 14.76
CA LEU A 87 -9.49 5.28 16.20
C LEU A 87 -9.41 6.69 16.77
N ASN A 88 -10.22 6.98 17.80
CA ASN A 88 -10.03 8.19 18.61
C ASN A 88 -8.88 8.01 19.61
N SER A 89 -8.57 9.05 20.38
CA SER A 89 -7.50 9.02 21.40
C SER A 89 -7.72 8.00 22.52
N CYS A 90 -8.95 7.48 22.69
CA CYS A 90 -9.28 6.42 23.64
C CYS A 90 -9.24 5.02 23.00
N GLY A 91 -8.87 4.90 21.72
CA GLY A 91 -8.82 3.63 20.99
C GLY A 91 -10.16 3.14 20.46
N HIS A 92 -11.24 3.92 20.56
CA HIS A 92 -12.54 3.51 20.03
C HIS A 92 -12.63 3.78 18.51
N PRO A 93 -13.19 2.84 17.72
CA PRO A 93 -13.45 3.07 16.30
C PRO A 93 -14.41 4.24 16.08
N VAL A 94 -14.02 5.18 15.22
CA VAL A 94 -14.80 6.36 14.82
C VAL A 94 -15.00 6.45 13.30
N GLY A 95 -14.44 5.51 12.53
CA GLY A 95 -14.59 5.45 11.08
C GLY A 95 -13.62 4.47 10.44
N GLN A 96 -13.50 4.51 9.12
CA GLN A 96 -12.59 3.66 8.35
C GLN A 96 -12.04 4.45 7.16
N LEU A 97 -10.74 4.33 6.86
CA LEU A 97 -10.19 4.88 5.62
C LEU A 97 -10.59 3.99 4.44
N ARG A 98 -11.06 4.62 3.36
CA ARG A 98 -11.32 3.95 2.09
C ARG A 98 -10.66 4.72 0.96
N PRO A 99 -9.74 4.09 0.20
CA PRO A 99 -9.14 4.73 -0.95
C PRO A 99 -10.18 4.80 -2.07
N ARG A 100 -10.25 5.95 -2.76
CA ARG A 100 -10.97 6.07 -4.04
C ARG A 100 -9.94 6.34 -5.12
N ILE A 101 -9.71 5.36 -5.97
CA ILE A 101 -8.69 5.42 -7.01
C ILE A 101 -9.35 5.67 -8.35
N THR A 102 -8.86 6.66 -9.06
CA THR A 102 -9.23 6.94 -10.46
C THR A 102 -7.93 7.18 -11.21
N MET A 103 -7.68 6.36 -12.22
CA MET A 103 -6.47 6.43 -13.03
C MET A 103 -6.84 6.83 -14.45
N ARG A 104 -5.95 7.59 -15.09
CA ARG A 104 -6.02 7.91 -16.51
C ARG A 104 -4.71 7.51 -17.15
N ALA A 105 -4.74 7.14 -18.43
CA ALA A 105 -3.53 6.98 -19.20
C ALA A 105 -2.76 8.33 -19.22
N ALA A 106 -1.43 8.25 -19.29
CA ALA A 106 -0.64 9.43 -19.57
C ALA A 106 -0.96 9.92 -20.98
N ASP A 107 -1.06 11.23 -21.15
CA ASP A 107 -1.17 11.86 -22.47
C ASP A 107 0.16 11.61 -23.21
N ALA A 108 0.09 11.04 -24.43
CA ALA A 108 1.25 10.63 -25.22
C ALA A 108 2.07 11.82 -25.76
#